data_AF-A0A7X7S8C6-F1
#
_entry.id   AF-A0A7X7S8C6-F1
#
_cell.length_a   1.000
_cell.length_b   1.000
_cell.length_c   1.000
_cell.angle_alpha   90.00
_cell.angle_beta   90.00
_cell.angle_gamma   90.00
#
_symmetry.space_group_name_H-M   'P 1'
#
loop_
_entity.id
_entity.type
_entity.pdbx_description
1 polymer ?
#
loop_
_entity_poly.entity_id
_entity_poly.type
_entity_poly.pdbx_seq_one_letter_code
_entity_poly.pdbx_strand_id
1 'polypeptide(L)' 'MSDVIGKTCPYCQTPIKPGESVVFCSACSIPHHQQCWNEGMGWFRLKN' A
#
# COMPACT_ATOMS: atom_id res chain seq x y z
N MET A 1 1.71 -0.46 17.52
CA MET A 1 1.61 -0.79 16.08
C MET A 1 0.52 0.09 15.47
N SER A 2 0.81 1.38 15.30
CA SER A 2 -0.23 2.40 15.04
C SER A 2 0.17 3.46 13.99
N ASP A 3 1.39 3.41 13.46
CA ASP A 3 1.97 4.49 12.65
C ASP A 3 1.40 4.57 11.21
N VAL A 4 0.71 3.53 10.74
CA VAL A 4 0.14 3.49 9.39
C VAL A 4 -1.31 3.95 9.33
N ILE A 5 -2.01 3.97 10.46
CA ILE A 5 -3.43 4.31 10.51
C ILE A 5 -3.60 5.80 10.27
N GLY A 6 -4.42 6.15 9.28
CA GLY A 6 -4.58 7.52 8.81
C GLY A 6 -3.57 7.95 7.75
N LYS A 7 -2.54 7.15 7.43
CA LYS A 7 -1.69 7.41 6.26
C LYS A 7 -2.48 7.13 4.98
N THR A 8 -2.25 7.95 3.96
CA THR A 8 -2.96 7.85 2.68
C THR A 8 -2.27 6.85 1.76
N CYS A 9 -3.01 5.87 1.25
CA CYS A 9 -2.53 4.99 0.20
C CYS A 9 -2.38 5.81 -1.10
N PRO A 10 -1.19 5.87 -1.73
CA PRO A 10 -0.97 6.69 -2.92
C PRO A 10 -1.66 6.14 -4.18
N TYR A 11 -2.10 4.87 -4.16
CA TYR A 11 -2.80 4.26 -5.30
C TYR A 11 -4.27 4.70 -5.36
N CYS A 12 -5.03 4.47 -4.30
CA CYS A 12 -6.46 4.79 -4.24
C CYS A 12 -6.75 6.15 -3.59
N GLN A 13 -5.72 6.83 -3.06
CA GLN A 13 -5.83 8.13 -2.39
C GLN A 13 -6.79 8.13 -1.18
N THR A 14 -7.01 6.96 -0.57
CA THR A 14 -7.82 6.82 0.64
C THR A 14 -6.96 6.54 1.87
N PRO A 15 -7.39 7.02 3.06
CA PRO A 15 -6.68 6.75 4.31
C PRO A 15 -6.80 5.28 4.71
N ILE A 16 -5.70 4.73 5.22
CA ILE A 16 -5.63 3.38 5.76
C ILE A 16 -6.38 3.33 7.09
N LYS A 17 -7.35 2.42 7.18
CA LYS A 17 -8.18 2.20 8.37
C LYS A 17 -7.56 1.16 9.31
N PRO A 18 -7.89 1.21 10.62
CA PRO A 18 -7.47 0.16 11.54
C PRO A 18 -8.05 -1.19 11.14
N GLY A 19 -7.21 -2.22 11.14
CA GLY A 19 -7.58 -3.59 10.73
C GLY A 19 -7.38 -3.91 9.25
N GLU A 20 -7.05 -2.92 8.42
CA GLU A 20 -6.67 -3.15 7.02
C GLU A 20 -5.27 -3.76 6.91
N SER A 21 -5.08 -4.69 5.97
CA SER A 21 -3.76 -5.23 5.64
C SER A 21 -2.96 -4.21 4.85
N VAL A 22 -1.75 -3.91 5.30
CA VAL A 22 -0.87 -2.89 4.71
C VAL A 22 0.45 -3.51 4.27
N VAL A 23 0.93 -3.11 3.10
CA VAL A 23 2.27 -3.43 2.60
C VAL A 23 3.06 -2.16 2.45
N PHE A 24 4.34 -2.21 2.82
CA PHE A 24 5.26 -1.11 2.60
C PHE A 24 6.09 -1.37 1.34
N CYS A 25 6.20 -0.36 0.49
CA CYS A 25 7.10 -0.42 -0.66
C CYS A 25 8.55 -0.58 -0.16
N SER A 26 9.29 -1.56 -0.66
CA SER A 26 10.69 -1.79 -0.28
C SER A 26 11.65 -0.69 -0.77
N ALA A 27 11.26 0.08 -1.79
CA ALA A 27 12.10 1.15 -2.35
C ALA A 27 11.92 2.49 -1.63
N CYS A 28 10.70 2.84 -1.23
CA CYS A 28 10.37 4.15 -0.65
C CYS A 28 9.72 4.09 0.75
N SER A 29 9.46 2.89 1.27
CA SER A 29 8.84 2.65 2.59
C SER A 29 7.48 3.34 2.79
N ILE A 30 6.76 3.62 1.71
CA ILE A 30 5.41 4.18 1.74
C ILE A 30 4.40 3.04 1.96
N PRO A 31 3.37 3.23 2.82
CA PRO A 31 2.33 2.23 3.04
C PRO A 31 1.27 2.25 1.94
N HIS A 32 0.86 1.06 1.51
CA HIS A 32 -0.24 0.81 0.57
C HIS A 32 -1.19 -0.23 1.16
N HIS A 33 -2.48 -0.16 0.81
CA HIS A 33 -3.37 -1.29 1.10
C HIS A 33 -2.85 -2.55 0.40
N GLN A 34 -2.89 -3.70 1.06
CA GLN A 34 -2.50 -5.00 0.49
C GLN A 34 -3.23 -5.26 -0.84
N GLN A 35 -4.53 -4.91 -0.90
CA GLN A 35 -5.33 -5.08 -2.10
C GLN A 35 -4.89 -4.15 -3.22
N CYS A 36 -4.72 -2.84 -2.96
CA CYS A 36 -4.21 -1.87 -3.93
C CYS A 36 -2.80 -2.23 -4.42
N TRP A 37 -1.97 -2.77 -3.51
CA TRP A 37 -0.65 -3.28 -3.84
C TRP A 37 -0.75 -4.45 -4.81
N ASN A 38 -1.61 -5.43 -4.54
CA ASN A 38 -1.82 -6.57 -5.44
C ASN A 38 -2.44 -6.19 -6.80
N GLU A 39 -3.41 -5.27 -6.81
CA GLU A 39 -4.06 -4.75 -8.02
C GLU A 39 -3.07 -3.97 -8.90
N GLY A 40 -2.29 -3.05 -8.30
CA GLY A 40 -1.26 -2.29 -9.01
C GLY A 40 -0.06 -3.14 -9.44
N MET A 41 0.28 -4.18 -8.69
CA MET A 41 1.34 -5.13 -9.03
C MET A 41 0.92 -6.17 -10.09
N GLY A 42 -0.33 -6.19 -10.53
CA GLY A 42 -0.70 -6.89 -11.77
C GLY A 42 0.05 -6.32 -12.98
N TRP A 43 0.43 -5.03 -12.95
CA TRP A 43 1.21 -4.37 -14.00
C TRP A 43 2.71 -4.22 -13.66
N PHE A 44 3.05 -3.98 -12.38
CA PHE A 44 4.44 -3.69 -11.98
C PHE A 44 5.37 -4.93 -11.96
N ARG A 45 4.83 -6.15 -12.04
CA ARG A 45 5.61 -7.41 -12.05
C ARG A 45 6.36 -7.71 -13.35
N LEU A 46 6.23 -6.88 -14.40
CA LEU A 46 6.86 -7.12 -15.71
C LEU A 46 8.22 -6.44 -15.92
N LYS A 47 8.81 -5.80 -14.90
CA LYS A 47 10.22 -5.37 -14.98
C LYS A 47 11.10 -6.29 -14.15
N ASN A 48 11.36 -7.46 -14.74
CA ASN A 48 12.51 -8.30 -14.42
C ASN A 48 13.65 -7.95 -15.37
#